data_AF-A0A8H5GRI9-F1
#
_entry.id   AF-A0A8H5GRI9-F1
#
_cell.length_a   1.000
_cell.length_b   1.000
_cell.length_c   1.000
_cell.angle_alpha   90.00
_cell.angle_beta   90.00
_cell.angle_gamma   90.00
#
_symmetry.space_group_name_H-M   'P 1'
#
loop_
_entity.id
_entity.type
_entity.pdbx_description
1 polymer ?
#
loop_
_entity_poly.entity_id
_entity_poly.type
_entity_poly.pdbx_seq_one_letter_code
_entity_poly.pdbx_strand_id
1 'polypeptide(L)'
;MLNAADENQDPARLYIALYKLSDAADNYHWGIVAPSTNRLSAPTQTYHIINSTSIISFSSSTGWKHGHQVVAPLEFERFHGFIRLPPLIDPARISDVRRIISEYEPVQSGVPLLIGRSEWDCVHWVVHVIGEVVRQNHLSRAEFYYPHPKWADKLYNNILKAGAKARHRRNECEITSDGVIVVDYRRDDAY
;
A
#
# COMPACT_ATOMS: atom_id res chain seq x y z
N MET A 1 24.81 -10.85 31.54
CA MET A 1 23.61 -10.02 31.32
C MET A 1 22.93 -10.56 30.08
N LEU A 2 21.85 -11.33 30.26
CA LEU A 2 21.05 -11.83 29.15
C LEU A 2 20.20 -10.65 28.67
N ASN A 3 20.41 -10.22 27.43
CA ASN A 3 19.51 -9.26 26.79
C ASN A 3 18.11 -9.88 26.82
N ALA A 4 17.19 -9.20 27.51
CA ALA A 4 15.77 -9.52 27.39
C ALA A 4 15.44 -9.50 25.90
N ALA A 5 15.10 -10.67 25.37
CA ALA A 5 14.63 -10.81 24.01
C ALA A 5 13.43 -9.88 23.85
N ASP A 6 13.45 -9.10 22.78
CA ASP A 6 12.40 -8.20 22.35
C ASP A 6 11.18 -9.05 21.92
N GLU A 7 10.43 -9.55 22.92
CA GLU A 7 9.43 -10.63 22.81
C GLU A 7 8.14 -10.23 22.07
N ASN A 8 8.10 -9.11 21.35
CA ASN A 8 6.96 -8.72 20.51
C ASN A 8 7.40 -7.98 19.24
N GLN A 9 8.39 -8.50 18.53
CA GLN A 9 8.61 -8.08 17.15
C GLN A 9 7.51 -8.67 16.28
N ASP A 10 6.48 -7.86 15.99
CA ASP A 10 5.55 -8.15 14.91
C ASP A 10 6.33 -8.57 13.65
N PRO A 11 5.89 -9.63 12.95
CA PRO A 11 6.58 -10.09 11.75
C PRO A 11 6.64 -8.95 10.73
N ALA A 12 7.75 -8.85 9.99
CA ALA A 12 7.91 -7.80 8.98
C ALA A 12 6.73 -7.82 8.01
N ARG A 13 6.12 -6.64 7.84
CA ARG A 13 4.86 -6.45 7.11
C ARG A 13 4.97 -5.28 6.16
N LEU A 14 4.16 -5.36 5.11
CA LEU A 14 3.86 -4.23 4.26
C LEU A 14 2.54 -3.59 4.67
N TYR A 15 2.42 -2.30 4.40
CA TYR A 15 1.21 -1.53 4.59
C TYR A 15 0.89 -0.76 3.32
N ILE A 16 -0.39 -0.50 3.08
CA ILE A 16 -0.84 0.48 2.10
C ILE A 16 -1.26 1.73 2.85
N ALA A 17 -0.55 2.83 2.63
CA ALA A 17 -0.91 4.16 3.11
C ALA A 17 -2.02 4.74 2.24
N LEU A 18 -3.09 5.21 2.87
CA LEU A 18 -4.19 5.90 2.19
C LEU A 18 -4.16 7.39 2.52
N TYR A 19 -4.11 8.23 1.50
CA TYR A 19 -4.20 9.69 1.62
C TYR A 19 -5.42 10.18 0.83
N LYS A 20 -6.33 10.94 1.45
CA LYS A 20 -7.52 11.46 0.76
C LYS A 20 -7.13 12.48 -0.31
N LEU A 21 -7.67 12.33 -1.51
CA LEU A 21 -7.53 13.34 -2.57
C LEU A 21 -8.65 14.38 -2.50
N SER A 22 -9.85 13.96 -2.10
CA SER A 22 -11.01 14.82 -1.86
C SER A 22 -11.95 14.18 -0.82
N ASP A 23 -13.02 14.88 -0.46
CA ASP A 23 -14.05 14.35 0.46
C ASP A 23 -14.97 13.30 -0.17
N ALA A 24 -14.86 13.08 -1.48
CA ALA A 24 -15.59 12.05 -2.20
C ALA A 24 -15.31 10.65 -1.60
N ALA A 25 -16.29 9.75 -1.71
CA ALA A 25 -16.08 8.35 -1.32
C ALA A 25 -14.98 7.72 -2.18
N ASP A 26 -14.14 6.89 -1.55
CA ASP A 26 -13.17 6.03 -2.24
C ASP A 26 -12.11 6.72 -3.11
N ASN A 27 -11.90 8.03 -2.92
CA ASN A 27 -10.90 8.80 -3.64
C ASN A 27 -9.62 9.01 -2.82
N TYR A 28 -8.70 8.04 -2.95
CA TYR A 28 -7.43 8.04 -2.22
C TYR A 28 -6.23 7.99 -3.17
N HIS A 29 -5.17 8.70 -2.81
CA HIS A 29 -3.81 8.44 -3.25
C HIS A 29 -3.23 7.29 -2.43
N TRP A 30 -2.67 6.29 -3.10
CA TRP A 30 -2.12 5.09 -2.44
C TRP A 30 -0.59 5.12 -2.43
N GLY A 31 0.00 4.60 -1.37
CA GLY A 31 1.42 4.29 -1.30
C GLY A 31 1.67 3.00 -0.55
N ILE A 32 2.80 2.35 -0.82
CA ILE A 32 3.27 1.17 -0.08
C ILE A 32 4.26 1.64 0.98
N VAL A 33 4.15 1.08 2.18
CA VAL A 33 5.07 1.34 3.29
C VAL A 33 5.64 0.01 3.77
N ALA A 34 6.96 -0.03 3.94
CA ALA A 34 7.71 -1.17 4.44
C ALA A 34 8.52 -0.71 5.67
N PRO A 35 7.86 -0.48 6.82
CA PRO A 35 8.46 0.23 7.93
C PRO A 35 9.65 -0.55 8.51
N SER A 36 10.64 0.15 9.04
CA SER A 36 11.79 -0.44 9.74
C SER A 36 11.51 -0.73 11.21
N THR A 37 10.40 -0.22 11.74
CA THR A 37 10.00 -0.36 13.13
C THR A 37 8.48 -0.59 13.22
N ASN A 38 8.01 -1.10 14.35
CA ASN A 38 6.57 -1.25 14.61
C ASN A 38 5.88 0.06 14.98
N ARG A 39 6.63 1.16 15.14
CA ARG A 39 6.08 2.49 15.43
C ARG A 39 5.60 3.16 14.15
N LEU A 40 4.34 2.93 13.80
CA LEU A 40 3.75 3.40 12.55
C LEU A 40 3.57 4.93 12.46
N SER A 41 3.63 5.67 13.58
CA SER A 41 3.70 7.15 13.55
C SER A 41 5.06 7.71 13.13
N ALA A 42 6.13 6.93 13.22
CA ALA A 42 7.47 7.42 12.94
C ALA A 42 7.65 7.72 11.44
N PRO A 43 8.57 8.63 11.08
CA PRO A 43 8.95 8.84 9.69
C PRO A 43 9.32 7.52 9.02
N THR A 44 8.64 7.21 7.92
CA THR A 44 8.81 5.96 7.19
C THR A 44 8.82 6.20 5.69
N GLN A 45 9.56 5.37 4.97
CA GLN A 45 9.59 5.44 3.51
C GLN A 45 8.24 5.00 2.96
N THR A 46 7.57 5.94 2.29
CA THR A 46 6.39 5.69 1.47
C THR A 46 6.81 5.62 0.02
N TYR A 47 6.50 4.50 -0.62
CA TYR A 47 6.72 4.27 -2.04
C TYR A 47 5.41 4.49 -2.80
N HIS A 48 5.43 5.40 -3.76
CA HIS A 48 4.28 5.77 -4.57
C HIS A 48 4.74 6.46 -5.85
N ILE A 49 3.82 6.58 -6.79
CA ILE A 49 4.02 7.31 -8.04
C ILE A 49 3.12 8.55 -8.06
N ILE A 50 3.56 9.61 -8.71
CA ILE A 50 2.80 10.85 -8.88
C ILE A 50 2.74 11.21 -10.36
N ASN A 51 1.64 11.84 -10.78
CA ASN A 51 1.54 12.34 -12.14
C ASN A 51 2.26 13.69 -12.25
N SER A 52 3.26 13.78 -13.11
CA SER A 52 4.05 15.01 -13.31
C SER A 52 3.25 16.16 -13.93
N THR A 53 2.09 15.88 -14.56
CA THR A 53 1.26 16.92 -15.19
C THR A 53 0.32 17.64 -14.23
N SER A 54 0.11 17.12 -13.01
CA SER A 54 -0.77 17.76 -12.01
C SER A 54 -0.10 18.88 -11.22
N ILE A 55 1.23 19.02 -11.33
CA ILE A 55 2.02 20.04 -10.65
C ILE A 55 2.87 20.75 -11.72
N ILE A 56 2.27 21.73 -12.41
CA ILE A 56 2.92 22.80 -13.22
C ILE A 56 4.28 22.37 -13.80
N SER A 57 4.28 21.65 -14.94
CA SER A 57 5.53 21.37 -15.67
C SER A 57 5.34 21.55 -17.16
N PHE A 58 6.12 22.46 -17.74
CA PHE A 58 6.26 22.72 -19.18
C PHE A 58 7.21 21.72 -19.88
N SER A 59 7.35 20.49 -19.36
CA SER A 59 8.09 19.42 -20.04
C SER A 59 7.13 18.39 -20.63
N SER A 60 7.29 18.11 -21.93
CA SER A 60 6.48 17.22 -22.77
C SER A 60 6.43 15.74 -22.37
N SER A 61 6.93 15.36 -21.19
CA SER A 61 6.77 14.02 -20.64
C SER A 61 5.43 13.92 -19.88
N THR A 62 4.36 13.59 -20.59
CA THR A 62 3.14 13.05 -19.97
C THR A 62 3.51 11.74 -19.27
N GLY A 63 3.81 11.78 -17.98
CA GLY A 63 4.38 10.61 -17.30
C GLY A 63 4.13 10.58 -15.81
N TRP A 64 3.67 9.42 -15.34
CA TRP A 64 3.79 9.02 -13.95
C TRP A 64 5.26 8.83 -13.61
N LYS A 65 5.70 9.33 -12.45
CA LYS A 65 7.07 9.22 -11.96
C LYS A 65 7.09 8.77 -10.50
N HIS A 66 8.22 8.26 -10.03
CA HIS A 66 8.41 7.99 -8.60
C HIS A 66 8.23 9.27 -7.78
N GLY A 67 7.40 9.20 -6.75
CA GLY A 67 7.18 10.26 -5.76
C GLY A 67 7.74 9.91 -4.38
N HIS A 68 8.55 8.86 -4.28
CA HIS A 68 8.98 8.23 -3.03
C HIS A 68 9.49 9.25 -2.00
N GLN A 69 8.98 9.19 -0.78
CA GLN A 69 9.31 10.14 0.28
C GLN A 69 9.36 9.48 1.65
N VAL A 70 10.26 9.97 2.52
CA VAL A 70 10.28 9.60 3.95
C VAL A 70 9.47 10.64 4.70
N VAL A 71 8.37 10.21 5.30
CA VAL A 71 7.43 11.11 5.97
C VAL A 71 6.80 10.46 7.19
N ALA A 72 6.48 11.26 8.21
CA ALA A 72 5.63 10.81 9.30
C ALA A 72 4.17 10.86 8.82
N PRO A 73 3.40 9.75 8.90
CA PRO A 73 2.06 9.70 8.33
C PRO A 73 1.11 10.74 8.94
N LEU A 74 1.22 11.00 10.24
CA LEU A 74 0.37 11.94 10.96
C LEU A 74 0.65 13.41 10.64
N GLU A 75 1.78 13.74 9.98
CA GLU A 75 2.09 15.09 9.52
C GLU A 75 1.35 15.44 8.21
N PHE A 76 0.78 14.44 7.52
CA PHE A 76 -0.05 14.66 6.36
C PHE A 76 -1.50 14.82 6.77
N GLU A 77 -2.05 16.04 6.67
CA GLU A 77 -3.45 16.36 7.00
C GLU A 77 -4.46 15.41 6.31
N ARG A 78 -4.11 14.94 5.12
CA ARG A 78 -4.94 14.06 4.30
C ARG A 78 -4.71 12.57 4.58
N PHE A 79 -3.79 12.20 5.48
CA PHE A 79 -3.56 10.81 5.84
C PHE A 79 -4.80 10.22 6.52
N HIS A 80 -5.26 9.09 5.99
CA HIS A 80 -6.47 8.42 6.44
C HIS A 80 -6.18 7.20 7.31
N GLY A 81 -5.10 6.48 7.02
CA GLY A 81 -4.71 5.30 7.76
C GLY A 81 -3.89 4.32 6.92
N PHE A 82 -3.52 3.22 7.55
CA PHE A 82 -2.84 2.10 6.92
C PHE A 82 -3.78 0.92 6.72
N ILE A 83 -3.59 0.21 5.61
CA ILE A 83 -4.07 -1.15 5.43
C ILE A 83 -2.90 -2.10 5.64
N ARG A 84 -2.97 -2.91 6.69
CA ARG A 84 -1.97 -3.92 7.03
C ARG A 84 -2.12 -5.11 6.09
N LEU A 85 -1.10 -5.40 5.30
CA LEU A 85 -1.09 -6.59 4.45
C LEU A 85 -0.74 -7.84 5.28
N PRO A 86 -1.05 -9.05 4.76
CA PRO A 86 -0.52 -10.29 5.31
C PRO A 86 1.00 -10.20 5.53
N PRO A 87 1.54 -10.86 6.56
CA PRO A 87 2.97 -10.82 6.83
C PRO A 87 3.77 -11.40 5.67
N LEU A 88 5.03 -10.98 5.55
CA LEU A 88 5.95 -11.62 4.62
C LEU A 88 6.08 -13.10 4.96
N ILE A 89 6.20 -13.95 3.93
CA ILE A 89 6.47 -15.38 4.10
C ILE A 89 7.78 -15.58 4.86
N ASP A 90 8.78 -14.76 4.54
CA ASP A 90 10.06 -14.68 5.25
C ASP A 90 10.35 -13.22 5.64
N PRO A 91 10.21 -12.86 6.92
CA PRO A 91 10.48 -11.50 7.40
C PRO A 91 11.92 -11.00 7.13
N ALA A 92 12.91 -11.89 7.05
CA ALA A 92 14.29 -11.51 6.81
C ALA A 92 14.49 -10.90 5.41
N ARG A 93 13.55 -11.12 4.49
CA ARG A 93 13.60 -10.65 3.10
C ARG A 93 12.92 -9.30 2.87
N ILE A 94 12.64 -8.53 3.93
CA ILE A 94 12.07 -7.18 3.79
C ILE A 94 12.94 -6.25 2.92
N SER A 95 14.26 -6.44 2.91
CA SER A 95 15.18 -5.69 2.03
C SER A 95 14.94 -5.97 0.56
N ASP A 96 14.72 -7.23 0.19
CA ASP A 96 14.40 -7.63 -1.18
C ASP A 96 13.09 -6.99 -1.62
N VAL A 97 12.09 -7.02 -0.74
CA VAL A 97 10.77 -6.43 -1.00
C VAL A 97 10.88 -4.92 -1.20
N ARG A 98 11.64 -4.21 -0.33
CA ARG A 98 11.91 -2.77 -0.51
C ARG A 98 12.56 -2.47 -1.86
N ARG A 99 13.51 -3.31 -2.28
CA ARG A 99 14.19 -3.18 -3.57
C ARG A 99 13.22 -3.39 -4.74
N ILE A 100 12.40 -4.43 -4.69
CA ILE A 100 11.35 -4.68 -5.69
C ILE A 100 10.44 -3.46 -5.82
N ILE A 101 9.96 -2.91 -4.69
CA ILE A 101 9.05 -1.77 -4.69
C ILE A 101 9.74 -0.51 -5.25
N SER A 102 10.98 -0.23 -4.84
CA SER A 102 11.70 0.99 -5.26
C SER A 102 12.10 0.99 -6.73
N GLU A 103 12.41 -0.19 -7.28
CA GLU A 103 12.84 -0.37 -8.68
C GLU A 103 11.65 -0.60 -9.63
N TYR A 104 10.41 -0.69 -9.11
CA TYR A 104 9.25 -0.96 -9.96
C TYR A 104 8.84 0.29 -10.74
N GLU A 105 9.22 0.31 -12.01
CA GLU A 105 8.96 1.42 -12.92
C GLU A 105 7.45 1.72 -13.09
N PRO A 106 7.05 3.01 -13.18
CA PRO A 106 5.67 3.43 -13.43
C PRO A 106 5.23 3.23 -14.90
N VAL A 107 5.52 2.06 -15.48
CA VAL A 107 5.22 1.75 -16.88
C VAL A 107 3.73 1.45 -17.07
N GLN A 108 3.10 2.17 -17.99
CA GLN A 108 1.68 2.04 -18.34
C GLN A 108 1.44 1.01 -19.45
N SER A 109 2.45 0.76 -20.29
CA SER A 109 2.29 0.01 -21.55
C SER A 109 2.04 -1.47 -21.29
N GLY A 110 0.95 -2.00 -21.86
CA GLY A 110 0.61 -3.43 -21.82
C GLY A 110 -0.01 -3.90 -20.50
N VAL A 111 -0.30 -2.99 -19.57
CA VAL A 111 -0.94 -3.33 -18.30
C VAL A 111 -2.45 -3.07 -18.40
N PRO A 112 -3.31 -4.08 -18.18
CA PRO A 112 -4.75 -3.89 -18.20
C PRO A 112 -5.21 -2.90 -17.11
N LEU A 113 -6.19 -2.06 -17.44
CA LEU A 113 -6.84 -1.21 -16.45
C LEU A 113 -7.69 -2.06 -15.50
N LEU A 114 -7.79 -1.62 -14.25
CA LEU A 114 -8.72 -2.18 -13.27
C LEU A 114 -10.17 -1.91 -13.71
N ILE A 115 -11.07 -2.86 -13.43
CA ILE A 115 -12.49 -2.73 -13.77
C ILE A 115 -13.06 -1.44 -13.16
N GLY A 116 -13.70 -0.64 -14.01
CA GLY A 116 -14.31 0.63 -13.61
C GLY A 116 -13.34 1.83 -13.58
N ARG A 117 -12.08 1.65 -13.97
CA ARG A 117 -11.12 2.75 -14.15
C ARG A 117 -10.97 3.11 -15.62
N SER A 118 -10.93 4.41 -15.91
CA SER A 118 -10.73 4.95 -17.26
C SER A 118 -9.28 5.30 -17.57
N GLU A 119 -8.42 5.37 -16.54
CA GLU A 119 -7.02 5.77 -16.68
C GLU A 119 -6.12 5.04 -15.67
N TRP A 120 -4.84 4.98 -16.00
CA TRP A 120 -3.78 4.47 -15.12
C TRP A 120 -3.46 5.49 -14.02
N ASP A 121 -3.27 5.01 -12.80
CA ASP A 121 -2.96 5.85 -11.64
C ASP A 121 -2.12 5.13 -10.57
N CYS A 122 -1.91 5.81 -9.43
CA CYS A 122 -1.19 5.27 -8.29
C CYS A 122 -1.78 3.94 -7.76
N VAL A 123 -3.09 3.75 -7.89
CA VAL A 123 -3.78 2.52 -7.46
C VAL A 123 -3.32 1.35 -8.29
N HIS A 124 -3.27 1.51 -9.61
CA HIS A 124 -2.78 0.47 -10.50
C HIS A 124 -1.33 0.10 -10.15
N TRP A 125 -0.44 1.09 -10.01
CA TRP A 125 0.95 0.82 -9.65
C TRP A 125 1.07 0.03 -8.34
N VAL A 126 0.34 0.42 -7.28
CA VAL A 126 0.35 -0.32 -6.00
C VAL A 126 -0.12 -1.77 -6.18
N VAL A 127 -1.22 -1.99 -6.91
CA VAL A 127 -1.75 -3.34 -7.18
C VAL A 127 -0.73 -4.20 -7.91
N HIS A 128 -0.07 -3.64 -8.93
CA HIS A 128 0.92 -4.35 -9.73
C HIS A 128 2.22 -4.64 -8.97
N VAL A 129 2.69 -3.72 -8.14
CA VAL A 129 3.83 -3.96 -7.24
C VAL A 129 3.52 -5.07 -6.25
N ILE A 130 2.33 -5.08 -5.64
CA ILE A 130 1.92 -6.18 -4.75
C ILE A 130 1.87 -7.51 -5.50
N GLY A 131 1.32 -7.51 -6.73
CA GLY A 131 1.33 -8.68 -7.61
C GLY A 131 2.73 -9.21 -7.87
N GLU A 132 3.70 -8.32 -8.10
CA GLU A 132 5.09 -8.68 -8.31
C GLU A 132 5.73 -9.29 -7.06
N VAL A 133 5.48 -8.71 -5.88
CA VAL A 133 5.93 -9.25 -4.58
C VAL A 133 5.32 -10.64 -4.32
N VAL A 134 4.05 -10.86 -4.67
CA VAL A 134 3.38 -12.18 -4.60
C VAL A 134 3.96 -13.16 -5.61
N ARG A 135 4.22 -12.71 -6.85
CA ARG A 135 4.79 -13.53 -7.93
C ARG A 135 6.17 -14.05 -7.54
N GLN A 136 6.99 -13.19 -6.93
CA GLN A 136 8.31 -13.51 -6.39
C GLN A 136 8.28 -14.25 -5.03
N ASN A 137 7.10 -14.66 -4.57
CA ASN A 137 6.91 -15.48 -3.37
C ASN A 137 7.39 -14.84 -2.06
N HIS A 138 7.23 -13.52 -1.94
CA HIS A 138 7.44 -12.81 -0.68
C HIS A 138 6.13 -12.63 0.12
N LEU A 139 4.99 -12.63 -0.58
CA LEU A 139 3.64 -12.63 -0.01
C LEU A 139 2.88 -13.89 -0.45
N SER A 140 1.97 -14.36 0.41
CA SER A 140 1.18 -15.57 0.17
C SER A 140 0.25 -15.42 -1.03
N ARG A 141 0.39 -16.28 -2.05
CA ARG A 141 -0.52 -16.32 -3.21
C ARG A 141 -1.98 -16.57 -2.81
N ALA A 142 -2.20 -17.35 -1.74
CA ALA A 142 -3.53 -17.67 -1.26
C ALA A 142 -4.30 -16.42 -0.80
N GLU A 143 -3.63 -15.44 -0.20
CA GLU A 143 -4.27 -14.22 0.32
C GLU A 143 -4.69 -13.21 -0.78
N PHE A 144 -4.07 -13.30 -1.96
CA PHE A 144 -4.20 -12.29 -3.02
C PHE A 144 -4.90 -12.78 -4.30
N TYR A 145 -5.54 -13.96 -4.26
CA TYR A 145 -6.16 -14.62 -5.42
C TYR A 145 -5.20 -14.80 -6.61
N TYR A 146 -3.89 -14.84 -6.39
CA TYR A 146 -2.93 -14.97 -7.50
C TYR A 146 -2.72 -16.45 -7.86
N PRO A 147 -2.76 -16.87 -9.14
CA PRO A 147 -2.77 -16.06 -10.37
C PRO A 147 -4.14 -15.96 -11.09
N HIS A 148 -5.26 -15.83 -10.37
CA HIS A 148 -6.60 -15.73 -10.98
C HIS A 148 -6.69 -14.55 -11.97
N PRO A 149 -7.35 -14.65 -13.15
CA PRO A 149 -7.36 -13.57 -14.16
C PRO A 149 -7.83 -12.20 -13.65
N LYS A 150 -8.71 -12.18 -12.64
CA LYS A 150 -9.24 -10.97 -11.97
C LYS A 150 -8.58 -10.65 -10.62
N TRP A 151 -7.38 -11.18 -10.34
CA TRP A 151 -6.74 -11.01 -9.03
C TRP A 151 -6.52 -9.52 -8.69
N ALA A 152 -6.13 -8.72 -9.68
CA ALA A 152 -5.87 -7.29 -9.53
C ALA A 152 -7.14 -6.53 -9.11
N ASP A 153 -8.26 -6.80 -9.78
CA ASP A 153 -9.57 -6.22 -9.43
C ASP A 153 -10.03 -6.65 -8.03
N LYS A 154 -9.81 -7.91 -7.66
CA LYS A 154 -10.18 -8.41 -6.34
C LYS A 154 -9.34 -7.74 -5.24
N LEU A 155 -8.03 -7.62 -5.45
CA LEU A 155 -7.14 -6.90 -4.54
C LEU A 155 -7.57 -5.44 -4.39
N TYR A 156 -7.80 -4.75 -5.52
CA TYR A 156 -8.29 -3.37 -5.56
C TYR A 156 -9.57 -3.19 -4.72
N ASN A 157 -10.59 -4.03 -4.97
CA ASN A 157 -11.86 -3.95 -4.25
C ASN A 157 -11.72 -4.24 -2.75
N ASN A 158 -10.86 -5.18 -2.36
CA ASN A 158 -10.61 -5.49 -0.95
C ASN A 158 -9.91 -4.32 -0.23
N ILE A 159 -8.97 -3.65 -0.90
CA ILE A 159 -8.31 -2.45 -0.36
C ILE A 159 -9.32 -1.30 -0.22
N LEU A 160 -10.20 -1.09 -1.19
CA LEU A 160 -11.27 -0.10 -1.08
C LEU A 160 -12.21 -0.38 0.10
N LYS A 161 -12.66 -1.63 0.27
CA LYS A 161 -13.48 -2.04 1.42
C LYS A 161 -12.77 -1.75 2.75
N ALA A 162 -11.47 -2.04 2.84
CA ALA A 162 -10.66 -1.74 4.02
C ALA A 162 -10.55 -0.21 4.27
N GLY A 163 -10.35 0.59 3.22
CA GLY A 163 -10.34 2.05 3.31
C GLY A 163 -11.68 2.64 3.74
N ALA A 164 -12.79 2.11 3.21
CA ALA A 164 -14.14 2.47 3.63
C ALA A 164 -14.40 2.11 5.10
N LYS A 165 -13.89 0.96 5.57
CA LYS A 165 -13.93 0.57 6.98
C LYS A 165 -13.16 1.57 7.86
N ALA A 166 -11.94 1.95 7.47
CA ALA A 166 -11.17 3.00 8.15
C ALA A 166 -11.95 4.33 8.25
N ARG A 167 -12.78 4.65 7.25
CA ARG A 167 -13.58 5.90 7.22
C ARG A 167 -14.83 5.85 8.07
N HIS A 168 -15.62 4.79 7.96
CA HIS A 168 -16.98 4.75 8.48
C HIS A 168 -17.14 3.92 9.76
N ARG A 169 -16.16 3.06 10.07
CA ARG A 169 -16.24 2.08 11.14
C ARG A 169 -14.96 2.09 11.96
N ARG A 170 -14.59 3.29 12.41
CA ARG A 170 -13.34 3.52 13.15
C ARG A 170 -13.24 2.70 14.44
N ASN A 171 -14.39 2.36 15.04
CA ASN A 171 -14.52 1.44 16.18
C ASN A 171 -14.18 -0.03 15.86
N GLU A 172 -14.17 -0.41 14.57
CA GLU A 172 -13.78 -1.75 14.11
C GLU A 172 -12.34 -1.80 13.59
N CYS A 173 -11.58 -0.71 13.76
CA CYS A 173 -10.20 -0.57 13.32
C CYS A 173 -9.27 -0.60 14.54
N GLU A 174 -8.04 -1.07 14.34
CA GLU A 174 -7.00 -0.87 15.33
C GLU A 174 -6.59 0.60 15.30
N ILE A 175 -6.43 1.20 16.48
CA ILE A 175 -5.84 2.53 16.63
C ILE A 175 -4.62 2.35 17.51
N THR A 176 -3.44 2.60 16.96
CA THR A 176 -2.19 2.53 17.71
C THR A 176 -2.19 3.56 18.84
N SER A 177 -1.33 3.39 19.83
CA SER A 177 -1.21 4.31 20.97
C SER A 177 -0.87 5.75 20.56
N ASP A 178 -0.27 5.93 19.39
CA ASP A 178 0.07 7.22 18.78
C ASP A 178 -1.00 7.74 17.78
N GLY A 179 -2.15 7.08 17.68
CA GLY A 179 -3.33 7.58 16.97
C GLY A 179 -3.43 7.18 15.49
N VAL A 180 -2.53 6.32 15.00
CA VAL A 180 -2.58 5.80 13.63
C VAL A 180 -3.69 4.77 13.50
N ILE A 181 -4.56 4.95 12.51
CA ILE A 181 -5.62 3.98 12.17
C ILE A 181 -5.00 2.88 11.31
N VAL A 182 -5.19 1.62 11.72
CA VAL A 182 -4.76 0.44 10.99
C VAL A 182 -5.94 -0.49 10.76
N VAL A 183 -6.07 -0.96 9.52
CA VAL A 183 -7.09 -1.92 9.11
C VAL A 183 -6.41 -3.12 8.48
N ASP A 184 -6.74 -4.33 8.91
CA ASP A 184 -6.22 -5.52 8.25
C ASP A 184 -6.83 -5.70 6.86
N TYR A 185 -5.99 -5.95 5.88
CA TYR A 185 -6.43 -6.50 4.61
C TYR A 185 -7.09 -7.86 4.86
N ARG A 186 -8.29 -8.05 4.32
CA ARG A 186 -8.97 -9.35 4.35
C ARG A 186 -9.37 -9.72 2.94
N ARG A 187 -8.99 -10.94 2.55
CA ARG A 187 -9.50 -11.60 1.36
C ARG A 187 -10.98 -11.85 1.57
N ASP A 188 -11.84 -11.27 0.73
CA ASP A 188 -13.27 -11.57 0.74
C ASP A 188 -13.53 -12.87 -0.04
N ASP A 189 -13.92 -13.92 0.67
CA ASP A 189 -14.21 -15.22 0.06
C ASP A 189 -15.55 -15.24 -0.69
N ALA A 190 -16.37 -14.18 -0.53
CA ALA A 190 -17.65 -14.09 -1.19
C ALA A 190 -17.51 -13.89 -2.72
N TYR A 191 -17.67 -15.00 -3.44
CA TYR A 191 -18.23 -15.10 -4.79
C TYR A 191 -18.95 -16.43 -4.93
#